data_AF-A0A1Q3C8T0-F1
#
_entry.id   AF-A0A1Q3C8T0-F1
#
_cell.length_a   1.000
_cell.length_b   1.000
_cell.length_c   1.000
_cell.angle_alpha   90.00
_cell.angle_beta   90.00
_cell.angle_gamma   90.00
#
_symmetry.space_group_name_H-M   'P 1'
#
loop_
_entity.id
_entity.type
_entity.pdbx_description
1 polymer ?
#
loop_
_entity_poly.entity_id
_entity_poly.type
_entity_poly.pdbx_seq_one_letter_code
_entity_poly.pdbx_strand_id
1 'polypeptide(L)'
;WLRNYGEFTRFCLVGRGRGGNIVFRATVSVLDLDINPLKICGLALNQPMFGGLQRTTSELKFATDTVLPLPALDLLWDLALPTGTNHDHPYCNPMVGGPHLSKVSMLRRCLMIGFGEDPTV
;
A
#
# COMPACT_ATOMS: atom_id res chain seq x y z
N TRP A 1 -19.25 7.35 20.08
CA TRP A 1 -19.76 6.86 18.78
C TRP A 1 -19.23 5.47 18.44
N LEU A 2 -17.93 5.28 18.14
CA LEU A 2 -17.34 3.96 17.83
C LEU A 2 -17.62 2.86 18.86
N ARG A 3 -17.52 3.15 20.16
CA ARG A 3 -17.85 2.18 21.23
C ARG A 3 -19.32 1.74 21.24
N ASN A 4 -20.22 2.60 20.76
CA ASN A 4 -21.67 2.40 20.89
C ASN A 4 -22.31 1.88 19.60
N TYR A 5 -21.67 2.11 18.44
CA TYR A 5 -22.22 1.79 17.12
C TYR A 5 -21.23 1.03 16.22
N GLY A 6 -19.97 0.92 16.61
CA GLY A 6 -18.94 0.23 15.84
C GLY A 6 -18.98 -1.27 16.10
N GLU A 7 -18.99 -2.05 15.03
CA GLU A 7 -18.87 -3.50 15.13
C GLU A 7 -17.40 -3.91 15.00
N PHE A 8 -16.75 -4.14 16.14
CA PHE A 8 -15.31 -4.44 16.20
C PHE A 8 -14.91 -5.75 15.52
N THR A 9 -15.84 -6.68 15.30
CA THR A 9 -15.56 -7.96 14.63
C THR A 9 -15.61 -7.90 13.09
N ARG A 10 -16.10 -6.80 12.52
CA ARG A 10 -16.29 -6.62 11.06
C ARG A 10 -15.66 -5.31 10.58
N PHE A 11 -14.36 -5.17 10.80
CA PHE A 11 -13.62 -4.01 10.33
C PHE A 11 -12.99 -4.25 8.96
N CYS A 12 -13.20 -3.30 8.03
CA CYS A 12 -12.53 -3.26 6.75
C CYS A 12 -11.60 -2.06 6.71
N LEU A 13 -10.36 -2.24 6.25
CA LEU A 13 -9.45 -1.13 6.01
C LEU A 13 -9.49 -0.74 4.54
N VAL A 14 -9.64 0.55 4.28
CA VAL A 14 -9.78 1.09 2.93
C VAL A 14 -8.79 2.21 2.73
N GLY A 15 -8.05 2.18 1.63
CA GLY A 15 -7.04 3.18 1.31
C GLY A 15 -6.99 3.46 -0.18
N ARG A 16 -6.75 4.73 -0.54
CA ARG A 16 -6.54 5.16 -1.94
C ARG A 16 -5.15 5.75 -2.13
N GLY A 17 -4.46 5.44 -3.23
CA GLY A 17 -3.14 6.00 -3.51
C GLY A 17 -2.14 5.64 -2.40
N ARG A 18 -1.50 6.67 -1.84
CA ARG A 18 -0.66 6.60 -0.64
C ARG A 18 -1.37 5.96 0.56
N GLY A 19 -2.68 6.20 0.71
CA GLY A 19 -3.48 5.58 1.76
C GLY A 19 -3.61 4.06 1.57
N GLY A 20 -3.60 3.57 0.33
CA GLY A 20 -3.58 2.14 0.03
C GLY A 20 -2.29 1.48 0.52
N ASN A 21 -1.14 2.14 0.32
CA ASN A 21 0.14 1.70 0.87
C ASN A 21 0.10 1.63 2.40
N ILE A 22 -0.41 2.67 3.06
CA ILE A 22 -0.55 2.71 4.52
C ILE A 22 -1.43 1.56 5.02
N VAL A 23 -2.59 1.33 4.40
CA VAL A 23 -3.49 0.24 4.76
C VAL A 23 -2.82 -1.12 4.60
N PHE A 24 -2.14 -1.35 3.48
CA PHE A 24 -1.41 -2.57 3.24
C PHE A 24 -0.37 -2.83 4.34
N ARG A 25 0.48 -1.84 4.64
CA ARG A 25 1.52 -1.95 5.66
C ARG A 25 0.95 -2.11 7.06
N ALA A 26 -0.06 -1.33 7.42
CA ALA A 26 -0.74 -1.44 8.71
C ALA A 26 -1.32 -2.84 8.92
N THR A 27 -1.90 -3.43 7.87
CA THR A 27 -2.47 -4.78 7.97
C THR A 27 -1.39 -5.83 8.18
N VAL A 28 -0.27 -5.74 7.45
CA VAL A 28 0.88 -6.63 7.66
C VAL A 28 1.42 -6.52 9.09
N SER A 29 1.51 -5.31 9.64
CA SER A 29 1.94 -5.09 11.03
C SER A 29 0.95 -5.60 12.07
N VAL A 30 -0.35 -5.49 11.82
CA VAL A 30 -1.39 -5.97 12.74
C VAL A 30 -1.35 -7.49 12.91
N LEU A 31 -0.83 -8.24 11.93
CA LEU A 31 -0.69 -9.69 12.06
C LEU A 31 0.26 -10.11 13.20
N ASP A 32 1.12 -9.20 13.68
CA ASP A 32 2.01 -9.44 14.82
C ASP A 32 1.44 -8.92 16.15
N LEU A 33 0.25 -8.31 16.14
CA LEU A 33 -0.33 -7.63 17.29
C LEU A 33 -1.62 -8.33 17.75
N ASP A 34 -1.82 -8.41 19.07
CA ASP A 34 -3.14 -8.74 19.62
C ASP A 34 -4.02 -7.49 19.59
N ILE A 35 -4.95 -7.45 18.64
CA ILE A 35 -5.89 -6.34 18.46
C ILE A 35 -7.29 -6.65 19.00
N ASN A 36 -7.48 -7.72 19.79
CA ASN A 36 -8.80 -8.04 20.33
C ASN A 36 -9.42 -6.85 21.11
N PRO A 37 -10.73 -6.59 20.96
CA PRO A 37 -11.74 -7.39 20.24
C PRO A 37 -11.84 -7.09 18.73
N LEU A 38 -10.95 -6.26 18.17
CA LEU A 38 -10.97 -5.87 16.76
C LEU A 38 -10.60 -7.06 15.86
N LYS A 39 -11.35 -7.25 14.77
CA LYS A 39 -11.03 -8.21 13.71
C LYS A 39 -11.13 -7.54 12.35
N ILE A 40 -10.01 -7.55 11.62
CA ILE A 40 -9.97 -7.11 10.22
C ILE A 40 -10.53 -8.23 9.35
N CYS A 41 -11.70 -7.99 8.76
CA CYS A 41 -12.37 -8.97 7.89
C CYS A 41 -11.99 -8.83 6.42
N GLY A 42 -11.40 -7.70 6.02
CA GLY A 42 -10.90 -7.49 4.66
C GLY A 42 -10.25 -6.13 4.44
N LEU A 43 -9.75 -5.96 3.22
CA LEU A 43 -9.06 -4.77 2.73
C LEU A 43 -9.66 -4.33 1.39
N ALA A 44 -9.75 -3.02 1.17
CA ALA A 44 -9.99 -2.46 -0.15
C ALA A 44 -8.90 -1.43 -0.49
N LEU A 45 -8.09 -1.76 -1.49
CA LEU A 45 -6.98 -0.95 -1.96
C LEU A 45 -7.37 -0.34 -3.31
N ASN A 46 -7.57 0.96 -3.33
CA ASN A 46 -7.92 1.70 -4.55
C ASN A 46 -6.68 2.42 -5.09
N GLN A 47 -6.12 1.93 -6.19
CA GLN A 47 -4.89 2.42 -6.80
C GLN A 47 -3.78 2.55 -5.72
N PRO A 48 -3.45 1.47 -5.00
CA PRO A 48 -2.44 1.57 -3.94
C PRO A 48 -1.10 1.98 -4.55
N MET A 49 -0.49 3.01 -3.98
CA MET A 49 0.78 3.52 -4.46
C MET A 49 1.92 2.63 -3.97
N PHE A 50 2.49 1.85 -4.89
CA PHE A 50 3.75 1.14 -4.71
C PHE A 50 4.76 1.68 -5.71
N GLY A 51 6.02 1.33 -5.52
CA GLY A 51 7.09 1.67 -6.45
C GLY A 51 8.20 0.63 -6.38
N GLY A 52 9.33 0.95 -6.99
CA GLY A 52 10.52 0.12 -6.98
C GLY A 52 11.67 0.86 -7.63
N LEU A 53 12.88 0.32 -7.46
CA LEU A 53 14.06 0.88 -8.14
C LEU A 53 13.98 0.69 -9.66
N GLN A 54 13.41 -0.43 -10.10
CA GLN A 54 13.21 -0.73 -11.52
C GLN A 54 11.88 -0.18 -12.00
N ARG A 55 11.90 0.50 -13.16
CA ARG A 55 10.70 1.08 -13.74
C ARG A 55 9.79 0.04 -14.34
N THR A 56 8.49 0.16 -14.10
CA THR A 56 7.47 -0.66 -14.76
C THR A 56 7.17 -0.13 -16.17
N THR A 57 6.52 -0.97 -16.97
CA THR A 57 6.06 -0.57 -18.31
C THR A 57 5.05 0.58 -18.25
N SER A 58 4.18 0.61 -17.23
CA SER A 58 3.19 1.68 -17.03
C SER A 58 3.86 3.01 -16.65
N GLU A 59 4.81 2.98 -15.73
CA GLU A 59 5.60 4.15 -15.35
C GLU A 59 6.31 4.79 -16.54
N LEU A 60 6.92 3.98 -17.42
CA LEU A 60 7.58 4.47 -18.63
C LEU A 60 6.58 5.00 -19.66
N LYS A 61 5.44 4.32 -19.83
CA LYS A 61 4.39 4.72 -20.77
C LYS A 61 3.75 6.06 -20.38
N PHE A 62 3.58 6.30 -19.08
CA PHE A 62 2.94 7.49 -18.52
C PHE A 62 3.96 8.40 -17.80
N ALA A 63 5.21 8.41 -18.27
CA ALA A 63 6.30 9.17 -17.65
C ALA A 63 6.03 10.68 -17.51
N THR A 64 5.26 11.24 -18.45
CA THR A 64 4.87 12.65 -18.48
C THR A 64 3.39 12.84 -18.14
N ASP A 65 2.82 11.96 -17.30
CA ASP A 65 1.45 12.12 -16.81
C ASP A 65 1.24 13.51 -16.18
N THR A 66 0.06 14.08 -16.42
CA THR A 66 -0.24 15.45 -15.98
C THR A 66 -0.50 15.57 -14.48
N VAL A 67 -0.86 14.47 -13.81
CA VAL A 67 -1.19 14.44 -12.39
C VAL A 67 -0.01 13.91 -11.58
N LEU A 68 0.64 12.85 -12.04
CA LEU A 68 1.74 12.17 -11.35
C LEU A 68 2.89 11.82 -12.33
N PRO A 69 3.63 12.83 -12.83
CA PRO A 69 4.79 12.58 -13.68
C PRO A 69 5.89 11.85 -12.88
N LEU A 70 6.74 11.09 -13.59
CA LEU A 70 7.79 10.26 -12.96
C LEU A 70 8.69 11.02 -11.98
N PRO A 71 9.20 12.23 -12.27
CA PRO A 71 10.01 12.99 -11.32
C PRO A 71 9.27 13.36 -10.03
N ALA A 72 7.94 13.55 -10.12
CA ALA A 72 7.12 13.81 -8.93
C ALA A 72 6.94 12.52 -8.12
N LEU A 73 6.73 11.38 -8.79
CA LEU A 73 6.68 10.07 -8.12
C LEU A 73 7.98 9.78 -7.35
N ASP A 74 9.14 10.03 -7.97
CA ASP A 74 10.45 9.85 -7.34
C ASP A 74 10.62 10.74 -6.11
N LEU A 75 10.32 12.03 -6.26
CA LEU A 75 10.40 12.97 -5.15
C LEU A 75 9.47 12.57 -3.99
N LEU A 76 8.28 12.05 -4.28
CA LEU A 76 7.34 11.59 -3.24
C LEU A 76 7.90 10.40 -2.46
N TRP A 77 8.68 9.52 -3.10
CA TRP A 77 9.36 8.41 -2.43
C TRP A 77 10.59 8.86 -1.67
N ASP A 78 11.43 9.72 -2.25
CA ASP A 78 12.62 10.26 -1.59
C ASP A 78 12.28 11.01 -0.29
N LEU A 79 11.13 11.70 -0.27
CA LEU A 79 10.62 12.38 0.93
C LEU A 79 9.99 11.43 1.95
N ALA A 80 9.48 10.28 1.53
CA ALA A 80 8.79 9.32 2.40
C ALA A 80 9.72 8.25 2.99
N LEU A 81 10.84 7.98 2.32
CA LEU A 81 11.77 6.94 2.69
C LEU A 81 12.87 7.46 3.65
N PRO A 82 13.44 6.59 4.50
CA PRO A 82 14.57 6.97 5.34
C PRO A 82 15.77 7.45 4.51
N THR A 83 16.49 8.45 5.01
CA THR A 83 17.68 8.98 4.33
C THR A 83 18.71 7.89 4.06
N GLY A 84 19.25 7.85 2.84
CA GLY A 84 20.24 6.85 2.41
C GLY A 84 19.64 5.52 1.94
N THR A 85 18.31 5.40 1.89
CA THR A 85 17.63 4.24 1.27
C THR A 85 17.26 4.52 -0.18
N ASN A 86 16.95 3.46 -0.92
CA ASN A 86 16.50 3.53 -2.31
C ASN A 86 15.04 3.08 -2.43
N HIS A 87 14.49 3.15 -3.64
CA HIS A 87 13.08 2.81 -3.89
C HIS A 87 12.76 1.31 -3.77
N ASP A 88 13.74 0.44 -3.58
CA ASP A 88 13.52 -0.97 -3.22
C ASP A 88 13.34 -1.18 -1.70
N HIS A 89 13.30 -0.10 -0.92
CA HIS A 89 12.93 -0.20 0.48
C HIS A 89 11.52 -0.81 0.64
N PRO A 90 11.26 -1.71 1.62
CA PRO A 90 9.96 -2.39 1.81
C PRO A 90 8.73 -1.49 2.02
N TYR A 91 8.94 -0.17 2.20
CA TYR A 91 7.85 0.81 2.30
C TYR A 91 7.36 1.25 0.93
N CYS A 92 8.26 1.25 -0.06
CA CYS A 92 8.01 1.59 -1.45
C CYS A 92 7.67 0.33 -2.25
N ASN A 93 8.56 -0.68 -2.18
CA ASN A 93 8.45 -1.90 -2.97
C ASN A 93 8.04 -3.10 -2.09
N PRO A 94 6.77 -3.54 -2.13
CA PRO A 94 6.30 -4.67 -1.33
C PRO A 94 6.81 -6.02 -1.84
N MET A 95 7.35 -6.08 -3.07
CA MET A 95 7.80 -7.32 -3.72
C MET A 95 9.22 -7.70 -3.36
N VAL A 96 10.00 -6.77 -2.78
CA VAL A 96 11.35 -7.07 -2.30
C VAL A 96 11.28 -8.09 -1.18
N GLY A 97 12.17 -9.08 -1.25
CA GLY A 97 12.26 -10.18 -0.29
C GLY A 97 12.27 -9.69 1.16
N GLY A 98 11.44 -10.29 2.01
CA GLY A 98 11.38 -9.92 3.41
C GLY A 98 10.35 -10.71 4.22
N PRO A 99 10.37 -10.58 5.55
CA PRO A 99 9.47 -11.28 6.46
C PRO A 99 8.00 -10.88 6.30
N HIS A 100 7.71 -9.79 5.57
CA HIS A 100 6.33 -9.39 5.26
C HIS A 100 5.68 -10.28 4.18
N LEU A 101 6.46 -10.91 3.28
CA LEU A 101 5.90 -11.70 2.18
C LEU A 101 5.12 -12.93 2.67
N SER A 102 5.61 -13.60 3.71
CA SER A 102 4.89 -14.73 4.35
C SER A 102 3.60 -14.29 5.06
N LYS A 103 3.48 -12.99 5.37
CA LYS A 103 2.30 -12.40 6.01
C LYS A 103 1.26 -11.96 4.99
N VAL A 104 1.66 -11.62 3.77
CA VAL A 104 0.74 -11.28 2.69
C VAL A 104 -0.23 -12.44 2.40
N SER A 105 0.22 -13.69 2.49
CA SER A 105 -0.64 -14.87 2.33
C SER A 105 -1.62 -15.09 3.49
N MET A 106 -1.40 -14.47 4.64
CA MET A 106 -2.30 -14.51 5.79
C MET A 106 -3.40 -13.45 5.72
N LEU A 107 -3.29 -12.50 4.78
CA LEU A 107 -4.34 -11.52 4.54
C LEU A 107 -5.62 -12.24 4.12
N ARG A 108 -6.75 -11.78 4.66
CA ARG A 108 -8.09 -12.33 4.38
C ARG A 108 -8.54 -11.85 2.99
N ARG A 109 -9.74 -11.28 2.88
CA ARG A 109 -10.28 -10.77 1.62
C ARG A 109 -9.58 -9.46 1.27
N CYS A 110 -8.98 -9.37 0.09
CA CYS A 110 -8.37 -8.16 -0.43
C CYS A 110 -9.00 -7.81 -1.79
N LEU A 111 -9.63 -6.65 -1.88
CA LEU A 111 -10.07 -6.05 -3.14
C LEU A 111 -9.00 -5.06 -3.59
N MET A 112 -8.42 -5.26 -4.77
CA MET A 112 -7.55 -4.29 -5.42
C MET A 112 -8.26 -3.70 -6.63
N ILE A 113 -8.26 -2.37 -6.72
CA ILE A 113 -8.85 -1.62 -7.83
C ILE A 113 -7.71 -0.84 -8.48
N GLY A 114 -7.52 -1.00 -9.79
CA GLY A 114 -6.53 -0.25 -10.58
C GLY A 114 -7.20 0.45 -11.75
N PHE A 115 -6.54 1.48 -12.29
CA PHE A 115 -6.95 2.17 -13.50
C PHE A 115 -5.80 2.13 -14.51
N GLY A 116 -6.08 1.75 -15.76
CA GLY A 116 -5.03 1.44 -16.74
C GLY A 116 -4.20 2.62 -17.24
N GLU A 117 -4.59 3.86 -16.91
CA GLU A 117 -3.84 5.07 -17.22
C GLU A 117 -3.08 5.64 -16.01
N ASP A 118 -3.13 4.96 -14.87
CA ASP A 118 -2.33 5.31 -13.71
C ASP A 118 -0.89 4.79 -13.89
N PRO A 119 0.14 5.63 -13.73
CA PRO A 119 1.53 5.20 -13.88
C PRO A 119 1.94 4.13 -12.86
N THR A 120 1.22 3.99 -11.75
CA THR A 120 1.54 3.07 -10.64
C THR A 120 0.79 1.73 -10.69
N VAL A 121 0.03 1.47 -11.76
CA VAL A 121 -0.79 0.26 -11.95
C VAL A 121 -0.12 -0.74 -12.90
#